data_AF-B1P1G7-F1
#
_entry.id   AF-B1P1G7-F1
#
_cell.length_a   1.000
_cell.length_b   1.000
_cell.length_c   1.000
_cell.angle_alpha   90.00
_cell.angle_beta   90.00
_cell.angle_gamma   90.00
#
_symmetry.space_group_name_H-M   'P 1'
#
loop_
_entity.id
_entity.type
_entity.pdbx_description
1 polymer ?
#
loop_
_entity_poly.entity_id
_entity_poly.type
_entity_poly.pdbx_seq_one_letter_code
_entity_poly.pdbx_strand_id
1 'polypeptide(L)'
;MKVSVLITLAVLGVMFLLTSAEERGSDQMDSPAWLKSMEIIFQSEERECRWMFGGCTTDSDCCEHLGCRWEKPSWCAWDGTFRK
;
A
#
# COMPACT_ATOMS: atom_id res chain seq x y z
N MET A 1 1.26 36.50 39.46
CA MET A 1 0.73 35.18 39.01
C MET A 1 0.19 35.18 37.58
N LYS A 2 -0.64 36.14 37.14
CA LYS A 2 -1.26 36.14 35.79
C LYS A 2 -0.27 36.23 34.63
N VAL A 3 0.75 37.10 34.73
CA VAL A 3 1.71 37.34 33.63
C VAL A 3 2.59 36.13 33.33
N SER A 4 3.03 35.41 34.38
CA SER A 4 3.87 34.21 34.21
C SER A 4 3.16 33.11 33.40
N VAL A 5 1.86 32.88 33.68
CA VAL A 5 1.05 31.87 32.97
C VAL A 5 0.83 32.23 31.50
N LEU A 6 0.70 33.52 31.17
CA LEU A 6 0.56 33.96 29.78
C LEU A 6 1.84 33.73 28.98
N ILE A 7 3.00 33.96 29.60
CA ILE A 7 4.30 33.74 28.95
C ILE A 7 4.52 32.25 28.68
N THR A 8 4.21 31.36 29.62
CA THR A 8 4.38 29.91 29.42
C THR A 8 3.48 29.35 28.32
N LEU A 9 2.23 29.81 28.25
CA LEU A 9 1.30 29.43 27.17
C LEU A 9 1.77 29.94 25.79
N ALA A 10 2.30 31.17 25.72
CA ALA A 10 2.84 31.71 24.48
C ALA A 10 4.06 30.89 23.99
N VAL A 11 4.98 30.53 24.88
CA VAL A 11 6.15 29.70 24.54
C VAL A 11 5.73 28.31 24.06
N LEU A 12 4.77 27.67 24.74
CA LEU A 12 4.22 26.37 24.32
C LEU A 12 3.56 26.44 22.94
N GLY A 13 2.79 27.49 22.67
CA GLY A 13 2.16 27.71 21.37
C GLY A 13 3.19 27.88 20.24
N VAL A 14 4.24 28.67 20.46
CA VAL A 14 5.32 28.86 19.48
C VAL A 14 6.07 27.55 19.22
N MET A 15 6.38 26.76 20.27
CA MET A 15 7.04 25.47 20.11
C MET A 15 6.17 24.48 19.33
N PHE A 16 4.86 24.41 19.62
CA PHE A 16 3.93 23.53 18.89
C PHE A 16 3.81 23.92 17.40
N LEU A 17 3.86 25.22 17.09
CA LEU A 17 3.86 25.69 15.71
C LEU A 17 5.17 25.32 14.99
N LEU A 18 6.32 25.46 15.65
CA LEU A 18 7.63 25.07 15.10
C LEU A 18 7.71 23.57 14.81
N THR A 19 7.26 22.71 15.74
CA THR A 19 7.25 21.26 15.52
C THR A 19 6.30 20.87 14.39
N SER A 20 5.12 21.48 14.31
CA SER A 20 4.15 21.21 13.24
C SER A 20 4.61 21.68 11.85
N ALA A 21 5.57 22.62 11.80
CA ALA A 21 6.19 23.09 10.56
C ALA A 21 7.31 22.15 10.10
N GLU A 22 8.10 21.58 11.03
CA GLU A 22 9.11 20.57 10.68
C GLU A 22 8.49 19.22 10.30
N GLU A 23 7.37 18.81 10.91
CA GLU A 23 6.74 17.51 10.63
C GLU A 23 6.11 17.39 9.23
N ARG A 24 5.93 18.50 8.48
CA ARG A 24 5.46 18.44 7.09
C ARG A 24 6.57 18.36 6.04
N GLY A 25 7.83 18.36 6.45
CA GLY A 25 8.98 18.47 5.55
C GLY A 25 9.95 17.28 5.54
N SER A 26 9.73 16.23 6.35
CA SER A 26 10.80 15.27 6.67
C SER A 26 10.55 13.79 6.30
N ASP A 27 9.57 13.49 5.43
CA ASP A 27 9.35 12.14 4.91
C ASP A 27 9.83 11.98 3.45
N GLN A 28 10.98 12.55 3.12
CA GLN A 28 11.80 12.05 2.01
C GLN A 28 12.86 11.13 2.61
N MET A 29 12.42 9.99 3.12
CA MET A 29 13.32 8.89 3.46
C MET A 29 13.94 8.43 2.14
N ASP A 30 15.22 8.75 1.95
CA ASP A 30 16.06 8.29 0.84
C ASP A 30 16.14 6.75 0.88
N SER A 31 15.11 6.11 0.34
CA SER A 31 15.07 4.67 0.14
C SER A 31 16.22 4.35 -0.83
N PRO A 32 17.22 3.57 -0.41
CA PRO A 32 18.42 3.35 -1.20
C PRO A 32 18.05 2.82 -2.59
N ALA A 33 18.74 3.28 -3.64
CA ALA A 33 18.35 3.06 -5.04
C ALA A 33 18.06 1.59 -5.41
N TRP A 34 18.69 0.63 -4.72
CA TRP A 34 18.44 -0.80 -4.91
C TRP A 34 17.03 -1.25 -4.49
N LEU A 35 16.39 -0.59 -3.52
CA LEU A 35 15.00 -0.88 -3.12
C LEU A 35 14.01 -0.47 -4.21
N LYS A 36 14.20 0.71 -4.83
CA LYS A 36 13.42 1.10 -6.01
C LYS A 36 13.62 0.14 -7.19
N SER A 37 14.85 -0.33 -7.40
CA SER A 37 15.11 -1.34 -8.44
C SER A 37 14.44 -2.68 -8.13
N MET A 38 14.47 -3.15 -6.88
CA MET A 38 13.74 -4.36 -6.49
C MET A 38 12.24 -4.20 -6.65
N GLU A 39 11.66 -3.08 -6.21
CA GLU A 39 10.22 -2.80 -6.37
C GLU A 39 9.81 -2.80 -7.86
N ILE A 40 10.62 -2.23 -8.75
CA ILE A 40 10.37 -2.29 -10.20
C ILE A 40 10.45 -3.74 -10.74
N ILE A 41 11.42 -4.54 -10.26
CA ILE A 41 11.58 -5.93 -10.69
C ILE A 41 10.40 -6.79 -10.20
N PHE A 42 9.98 -6.64 -8.94
CA PHE A 42 8.85 -7.38 -8.37
C PHE A 42 7.49 -6.93 -8.94
N GLN A 43 7.27 -5.62 -9.15
CA GLN A 43 6.02 -5.13 -9.75
C GLN A 43 5.81 -5.59 -11.19
N SER A 44 6.88 -5.90 -11.93
CA SER A 44 6.76 -6.41 -13.30
C SER A 44 6.32 -7.88 -13.37
N GLU A 45 6.50 -8.63 -12.28
CA GLU A 45 6.11 -10.03 -12.14
C GLU A 45 4.78 -10.20 -11.38
N GLU A 46 4.41 -9.22 -10.54
CA GLU A 46 3.07 -9.09 -9.96
C GLU A 46 2.06 -8.54 -10.99
N ARG A 47 1.72 -9.32 -12.03
CA ARG A 47 0.34 -9.19 -12.51
C ARG A 47 -0.55 -9.60 -11.35
N GLU A 48 -1.26 -8.64 -10.75
CA GLU A 48 -2.27 -8.94 -9.73
C GLU A 48 -3.18 -10.05 -10.27
N CYS A 49 -3.08 -11.24 -9.66
CA CYS A 49 -3.95 -12.34 -10.00
C CYS A 49 -5.40 -11.94 -9.73
N ARG A 50 -6.33 -12.57 -10.44
CA ARG A 50 -7.76 -12.26 -10.37
C ARG A 50 -8.43 -13.22 -9.41
N TRP A 51 -9.15 -12.64 -8.46
CA TRP A 51 -9.93 -13.37 -7.46
C TRP A 51 -11.17 -14.02 -8.07
N MET A 52 -11.91 -14.78 -7.27
CA MET A 52 -13.10 -15.50 -7.70
C MET A 52 -14.12 -14.54 -8.35
N PHE A 53 -14.68 -14.93 -9.50
CA PHE A 53 -15.52 -14.11 -10.38
C PHE A 53 -14.83 -12.94 -11.11
N GLY A 54 -13.51 -12.77 -10.95
CA GLY A 54 -12.72 -11.89 -11.81
C GLY A 54 -12.69 -12.45 -13.23
N GLY A 55 -12.90 -11.59 -14.24
CA GLY A 55 -12.86 -12.06 -15.64
C GLY A 55 -11.48 -12.62 -16.00
N CYS A 56 -11.31 -13.56 -16.91
CA CYS A 56 -9.98 -14.14 -17.20
C CYS A 56 -9.84 -14.55 -18.66
N THR A 57 -8.61 -14.75 -19.13
CA THR A 57 -8.29 -15.32 -20.44
C THR A 57 -7.53 -16.64 -20.32
N THR A 58 -6.72 -16.79 -19.27
CA THR A 58 -5.89 -17.94 -18.97
C THR A 58 -5.96 -18.28 -17.49
N ASP A 59 -5.62 -19.50 -17.10
CA ASP A 59 -5.57 -19.90 -15.68
C ASP A 59 -4.54 -19.08 -14.89
N SER A 60 -3.44 -18.65 -15.52
CA SER A 60 -2.43 -17.78 -14.89
C SER A 60 -2.94 -16.38 -14.57
N ASP A 61 -4.10 -15.99 -15.10
CA ASP A 61 -4.74 -14.74 -14.70
C ASP A 61 -5.41 -14.88 -13.33
N CYS A 62 -5.74 -16.09 -12.89
CA CYS A 62 -6.48 -16.34 -11.65
C CYS A 62 -5.52 -16.59 -10.47
N CYS A 63 -5.97 -16.26 -9.24
CA CYS A 63 -5.16 -16.48 -8.05
C CYS A 63 -5.02 -17.97 -7.69
N GLU A 64 -4.13 -18.27 -6.72
CA GLU A 64 -3.98 -19.62 -6.18
C GLU A 64 -5.34 -20.22 -5.79
N HIS A 65 -5.55 -21.49 -6.13
CA HIS A 65 -6.82 -22.24 -6.00
C HIS A 65 -7.94 -21.81 -6.94
N LEU A 66 -7.66 -20.97 -7.94
CA LEU A 66 -8.62 -20.59 -8.97
C LEU A 66 -8.09 -20.96 -10.36
N GLY A 67 -9.02 -21.24 -11.25
CA GLY A 67 -8.79 -21.50 -12.67
C GLY A 67 -9.81 -20.75 -13.51
N CYS A 68 -9.44 -20.44 -14.75
CA CYS A 68 -10.26 -19.70 -15.67
C CYS A 68 -11.33 -20.60 -16.30
N ARG A 69 -12.61 -20.31 -16.03
CA ARG A 69 -13.73 -20.92 -16.74
C ARG A 69 -13.96 -20.17 -18.03
N TRP A 70 -13.78 -20.86 -19.17
CA TRP A 70 -13.94 -20.29 -20.50
C TRP A 70 -15.39 -20.18 -20.99
N GLU A 71 -16.39 -20.49 -20.15
CA GLU A 71 -17.79 -20.20 -20.42
C GLU A 71 -17.98 -18.68 -20.52
N LYS A 72 -18.76 -18.18 -21.48
CA LYS A 72 -18.93 -16.73 -21.65
C LYS A 72 -19.94 -16.18 -20.63
N PRO A 73 -19.60 -15.15 -19.83
CA PRO A 73 -18.31 -14.43 -19.77
C PRO A 73 -17.26 -15.22 -18.97
N SER A 74 -16.02 -15.26 -19.46
CA SER A 74 -14.97 -16.05 -18.82
C SER A 74 -14.58 -15.48 -17.46
N TRP A 75 -14.43 -16.34 -16.46
CA TRP A 75 -14.25 -15.94 -15.05
C TRP A 75 -13.41 -16.93 -14.24
N CYS A 76 -12.72 -16.43 -13.22
CA CYS A 76 -11.95 -17.26 -12.29
C CYS A 76 -12.87 -17.98 -11.31
N ALA A 77 -12.89 -19.30 -11.37
CA ALA A 77 -13.63 -20.16 -10.46
C ALA A 77 -12.67 -21.03 -9.66
N TRP A 78 -13.13 -21.58 -8.55
CA TRP A 78 -12.34 -22.53 -7.79
C TRP A 78 -11.93 -23.75 -8.65
N ASP A 79 -10.63 -24.08 -8.63
CA ASP A 79 -9.99 -25.04 -9.52
C ASP A 79 -10.10 -26.50 -9.05
N GLY A 80 -10.58 -26.72 -7.82
CA GLY A 80 -10.67 -28.05 -7.22
C GLY A 80 -9.51 -28.40 -6.29
N THR A 81 -8.50 -27.54 -6.17
CA THR A 81 -7.36 -27.77 -5.29
C THR A 81 -7.75 -27.41 -3.84
N PHE A 82 -7.77 -28.45 -2.99
CA PHE A 82 -7.75 -28.29 -1.55
C PHE A 82 -6.38 -28.74 -1.06
N ARG A 83 -5.61 -27.85 -0.41
CA ARG A 83 -4.44 -28.29 0.35
C ARG A 83 -4.94 -28.96 1.63
N LYS A 84 -4.46 -30.17 1.90
CA LYS A 84 -4.67 -30.89 3.18
C LYS A 84 -3.76 -30.31 4.26
#